data_AF-A0A4S8M925-F1
#
_entry.id   AF-A0A4S8M925-F1
#
_cell.length_a   1.000
_cell.length_b   1.000
_cell.length_c   1.000
_cell.angle_alpha   90.00
_cell.angle_beta   90.00
_cell.angle_gamma   90.00
#
_symmetry.space_group_name_H-M   'P 1'
#
loop_
_entity.id
_entity.type
_entity.pdbx_description
1 polymer ?
#
loop_
_entity_poly.entity_id
_entity_poly.type
_entity_poly.pdbx_seq_one_letter_code
_entity_poly.pdbx_strand_id
1 'polypeptide(L)'
;MVWTEAEHIHSELGTRSAAQIFEDIMQSSWLRHTSRKANRFNAFLHVEMLHINEALEPGQSCCKVDECVSEIAAKWNTMSEDERKAATDDALKKLSNSRENHQLGHHNSAISTFHDVRTSMDAVKIELQRVNDSMHIQGLKHSSLLFGRTLATTTAQMYLRQANVHPISSTWPSNNQCLTSQLGWRAT
;
A
#
# COMPACT_ATOMS: atom_id res chain seq x y z
N MET A 1 -15.92 -19.24 17.84
CA MET A 1 -14.81 -20.15 17.46
C MET A 1 -14.61 -20.04 15.96
N VAL A 2 -13.38 -20.12 15.46
CA VAL A 2 -13.07 -19.94 14.01
C VAL A 2 -13.82 -20.92 13.11
N TRP A 3 -14.07 -22.15 13.59
CA TRP A 3 -14.85 -23.16 12.85
C TRP A 3 -16.30 -22.73 12.57
N THR A 4 -16.97 -22.12 13.56
CA THR A 4 -18.35 -21.64 13.42
C THR A 4 -18.47 -20.57 12.34
N GLU A 5 -17.45 -19.71 12.21
CA GLU A 5 -17.39 -18.69 11.17
C GLU A 5 -17.20 -19.31 9.78
N ALA A 6 -16.40 -20.37 9.68
CA ALA A 6 -16.21 -21.09 8.41
C ALA A 6 -17.50 -21.78 7.94
N GLU A 7 -18.31 -22.32 8.86
CA GLU A 7 -19.64 -22.87 8.56
C GLU A 7 -20.62 -21.78 8.10
N HIS A 8 -20.57 -20.59 8.72
CA HIS A 8 -21.38 -19.44 8.31
C HIS A 8 -21.03 -18.97 6.90
N ILE A 9 -19.74 -18.80 6.59
CA ILE A 9 -19.28 -18.39 5.25
C ILE A 9 -19.66 -19.47 4.20
N HIS A 10 -19.59 -20.76 4.58
CA HIS A 10 -20.02 -21.84 3.71
C HIS A 10 -21.52 -21.76 3.40
N SER A 11 -22.36 -21.49 4.39
CA SER A 11 -23.81 -21.42 4.20
C SER A 11 -24.23 -20.21 3.37
N GLU A 12 -23.53 -19.07 3.49
CA GLU A 12 -23.80 -17.88 2.68
C GLU A 12 -23.33 -18.01 1.23
N LEU A 13 -22.14 -18.57 0.99
CA LEU A 13 -21.48 -18.52 -0.32
C LEU A 13 -21.54 -19.85 -1.10
N GLY A 14 -21.71 -20.99 -0.44
CA GLY A 14 -21.85 -22.34 -1.02
C GLY A 14 -20.72 -22.86 -1.91
N THR A 15 -19.74 -22.02 -2.25
CA THR A 15 -18.77 -22.27 -3.33
C THR A 15 -17.63 -23.21 -2.90
N ARG A 16 -17.27 -23.19 -1.62
CA ARG A 16 -16.18 -23.99 -1.01
C ARG A 16 -16.69 -24.68 0.24
N SER A 17 -16.09 -25.81 0.63
CA SER A 17 -16.47 -26.49 1.87
C SER A 17 -16.04 -25.69 3.10
N ALA A 18 -16.78 -25.83 4.20
CA ALA A 18 -16.41 -25.21 5.48
C ALA A 18 -14.98 -25.58 5.92
N ALA A 19 -14.53 -26.82 5.65
CA ALA A 19 -13.17 -27.25 5.92
C ALA A 19 -12.11 -26.49 5.09
N GLN A 20 -12.38 -26.23 3.81
CA GLN A 20 -11.48 -25.44 2.96
C GLN A 20 -11.42 -23.99 3.42
N ILE A 21 -12.57 -23.40 3.76
CA ILE A 21 -12.65 -22.04 4.29
C ILE A 21 -11.91 -21.95 5.62
N PHE A 22 -12.04 -22.95 6.49
CA PHE A 22 -11.31 -23.01 7.75
C PHE A 22 -9.79 -23.07 7.53
N GLU A 23 -9.30 -23.93 6.63
CA GLU A 23 -7.87 -24.00 6.28
C GLU A 23 -7.36 -22.67 5.69
N ASP A 24 -8.18 -21.97 4.91
CA ASP A 24 -7.87 -20.66 4.35
C ASP A 24 -7.82 -19.58 5.45
N ILE A 25 -8.79 -19.54 6.37
CA ILE A 25 -8.83 -18.60 7.51
C ILE A 25 -7.64 -18.83 8.45
N MET A 26 -7.33 -20.09 8.72
CA MET A 26 -6.18 -20.49 9.52
C MET A 26 -4.85 -20.32 8.76
N GLN A 27 -4.90 -19.98 7.46
CA GLN A 27 -3.76 -19.85 6.55
C GLN A 27 -2.84 -21.08 6.52
N SER A 28 -3.34 -22.22 6.97
CA SER A 28 -2.54 -23.44 7.17
C SER A 28 -2.08 -24.04 5.85
N SER A 29 -2.84 -23.87 4.77
CA SER A 29 -2.44 -24.25 3.42
C SER A 29 -1.20 -23.45 2.94
N TRP A 30 -1.22 -22.12 3.11
CA TRP A 30 -0.13 -21.23 2.72
C TRP A 30 1.15 -21.48 3.53
N LEU A 31 1.01 -21.71 4.83
CA LEU A 31 2.14 -22.01 5.72
C LEU A 31 2.84 -23.32 5.33
N ARG A 32 2.08 -24.34 4.89
CA ARG A 32 2.65 -25.61 4.39
C ARG A 32 3.48 -25.42 3.12
N HIS A 33 3.06 -24.53 2.22
CA HIS A 33 3.73 -24.32 0.93
C HIS A 33 4.95 -23.38 1.00
N THR A 34 5.06 -22.55 2.04
CA THR A 34 6.15 -21.56 2.15
C THR A 34 7.47 -22.13 2.71
N SER A 35 7.43 -23.32 3.30
CA SER A 35 8.62 -24.00 3.82
C SER A 35 9.47 -24.58 2.69
N ARG A 36 10.35 -23.75 2.11
CA ARG A 36 11.35 -24.22 1.16
C ARG A 36 12.55 -24.81 1.90
N LYS A 37 12.95 -26.03 1.53
CA LYS A 37 14.18 -26.65 2.02
C LYS A 37 15.38 -25.74 1.73
N ALA A 38 16.26 -25.53 2.71
CA ALA A 38 17.47 -24.76 2.50
C ALA A 38 18.35 -25.46 1.45
N ASN A 39 18.75 -24.73 0.40
CA ASN A 39 19.65 -25.22 -0.62
C ASN A 39 21.11 -25.02 -0.17
N ARG A 40 21.98 -26.00 -0.40
CA ARG A 40 23.42 -25.93 -0.11
C ARG A 40 24.08 -24.73 -0.76
N PHE A 41 23.75 -24.44 -2.01
CA PHE A 41 24.31 -23.28 -2.70
C PHE A 41 23.90 -21.96 -2.04
N ASN A 42 22.65 -21.82 -1.58
CA ASN A 42 22.21 -20.61 -0.88
C ASN A 42 22.91 -20.47 0.48
N ALA A 43 23.14 -21.57 1.18
CA ALA A 43 23.91 -21.57 2.42
C ALA A 43 25.36 -21.14 2.17
N PHE A 44 25.98 -21.67 1.12
CA PHE A 44 27.33 -21.28 0.69
C PHE A 44 27.42 -19.80 0.31
N LEU A 45 26.47 -19.31 -0.50
CA LEU A 45 26.39 -17.92 -0.91
C LEU A 45 26.31 -16.99 0.31
N HIS A 46 25.50 -17.33 1.32
CA HIS A 46 25.41 -16.54 2.53
C HIS A 46 26.73 -16.49 3.31
N VAL A 47 27.41 -17.63 3.46
CA VAL A 47 28.72 -17.70 4.15
C VAL A 47 29.77 -16.87 3.42
N GLU A 48 29.83 -17.00 2.10
CA GLU A 48 30.84 -16.31 1.31
C GLU A 48 30.58 -14.79 1.23
N MET A 49 29.31 -14.38 1.10
CA MET A 49 28.93 -12.96 1.20
C MET A 49 29.30 -12.35 2.55
N LEU A 50 29.16 -13.12 3.63
CA LEU A 50 29.55 -12.68 4.96
C LEU A 50 31.08 -12.49 5.04
N HIS A 51 31.86 -13.44 4.55
CA HIS A 51 33.32 -13.26 4.46
C HIS A 51 33.74 -12.06 3.61
N ILE A 52 33.10 -11.85 2.45
CA ILE A 52 33.40 -10.71 1.57
C ILE A 52 33.10 -9.40 2.31
N ASN A 53 31.96 -9.31 2.98
CA ASN A 53 31.58 -8.10 3.71
C ASN A 53 32.43 -7.86 4.97
N GLU A 54 32.90 -8.92 5.64
CA GLU A 54 33.82 -8.81 6.79
C GLU A 54 35.23 -8.38 6.38
N ALA A 55 35.64 -8.68 5.15
CA ALA A 55 36.92 -8.25 4.59
C ALA A 55 36.93 -6.77 4.13
N LEU A 56 35.78 -6.08 4.17
CA LEU A 56 35.70 -4.66 3.82
C LEU A 56 36.17 -3.78 4.99
N GLU A 57 36.84 -2.68 4.65
CA GLU A 57 37.29 -1.69 5.63
C GLU A 57 36.10 -1.01 6.34
N PRO A 58 36.26 -0.62 7.62
CA PRO A 58 35.20 0.02 8.38
C PRO A 58 34.80 1.35 7.72
N GLY A 59 33.54 1.44 7.28
CA GLY A 59 32.97 2.61 6.61
C GLY A 59 32.69 2.41 5.12
N GLN A 60 33.12 1.30 4.53
CA GLN A 60 32.74 0.92 3.17
C GLN A 60 31.35 0.27 3.15
N SER A 61 30.55 0.56 2.12
CA SER A 61 29.24 -0.06 1.95
C SER A 61 29.38 -1.55 1.64
N CYS A 62 28.53 -2.38 2.26
CA CYS A 62 28.48 -3.82 1.98
C CYS A 62 28.29 -4.09 0.48
N CYS A 63 28.96 -5.13 -0.02
CA CYS A 63 28.80 -5.59 -1.39
C CYS A 63 27.39 -6.12 -1.61
N LYS A 64 26.83 -5.84 -2.79
CA LYS A 64 25.54 -6.40 -3.18
C LYS A 64 25.74 -7.82 -3.69
N VAL A 65 24.73 -8.65 -3.47
CA VAL A 65 24.75 -10.05 -3.92
C VAL A 65 24.95 -10.13 -5.44
N ASP A 66 24.30 -9.26 -6.20
CA ASP A 66 24.38 -9.25 -7.67
C ASP A 66 25.80 -9.03 -8.21
N GLU A 67 26.64 -8.33 -7.44
CA GLU A 67 28.02 -8.03 -7.81
C GLU A 67 28.92 -9.26 -7.57
N CYS A 68 28.74 -9.96 -6.44
CA CYS A 68 29.62 -11.06 -6.02
C CYS A 68 29.12 -12.45 -6.46
N VAL A 69 27.85 -12.60 -6.85
CA VAL A 69 27.25 -13.92 -7.11
C VAL A 69 27.97 -14.71 -8.21
N SER A 70 28.50 -14.02 -9.22
CA SER A 70 29.21 -14.66 -10.33
C SER A 70 30.52 -15.30 -9.88
N GLU A 71 31.30 -14.61 -9.05
CA GLU A 71 32.56 -15.08 -8.49
C GLU A 71 32.33 -16.23 -7.49
N ILE A 72 31.32 -16.10 -6.64
CA ILE A 72 30.91 -17.14 -5.69
C ILE A 72 30.47 -18.41 -6.44
N ALA A 73 29.71 -18.26 -7.53
CA ALA A 73 29.28 -19.39 -8.34
C ALA A 73 30.47 -20.09 -9.02
N ALA A 74 31.46 -19.34 -9.51
CA ALA A 74 32.68 -19.91 -10.06
C ALA A 74 33.48 -20.70 -9.01
N LYS A 75 33.63 -20.15 -7.81
CA LYS A 75 34.25 -20.84 -6.66
C LYS A 75 33.50 -22.13 -6.32
N TRP A 76 32.17 -22.08 -6.23
CA TRP A 76 31.32 -23.25 -5.98
C TRP A 76 31.51 -24.34 -7.03
N ASN A 77 31.53 -23.97 -8.32
CA ASN A 77 31.68 -24.92 -9.43
C ASN A 77 33.05 -25.61 -9.43
N THR A 78 34.08 -24.94 -8.90
CA THR A 78 35.44 -25.48 -8.78
C THR A 78 35.58 -26.47 -7.62
N MET A 79 34.81 -26.29 -6.55
CA MET A 79 34.82 -27.17 -5.39
C MET A 79 34.30 -28.57 -5.72
N SER A 80 34.95 -29.59 -5.16
CA SER A 80 34.46 -30.97 -5.17
C SER A 80 33.21 -31.11 -4.30
N GLU A 81 32.44 -32.18 -4.51
CA GLU A 81 31.19 -32.40 -3.77
C GLU A 81 31.41 -32.58 -2.26
N ASP A 82 32.54 -33.16 -1.85
CA ASP A 82 32.86 -33.35 -0.44
C ASP A 82 33.31 -32.04 0.24
N GLU A 83 34.06 -31.20 -0.47
CA GLU A 83 34.38 -29.84 -0.01
C GLU A 83 33.13 -28.98 0.12
N ARG A 84 32.21 -29.07 -0.85
CA ARG A 84 30.92 -28.37 -0.79
C ARG A 84 30.11 -28.79 0.44
N LYS A 85 30.10 -30.08 0.77
CA LYS A 85 29.42 -30.57 1.99
C LYS A 85 30.07 -30.00 3.25
N ALA A 86 31.39 -30.13 3.37
CA ALA A 86 32.12 -29.62 4.52
C ALA A 86 31.93 -28.11 4.73
N ALA A 87 31.93 -27.33 3.65
CA ALA A 87 31.72 -25.89 3.69
C ALA A 87 30.28 -25.47 4.02
N THR A 88 29.28 -26.31 3.72
CA THR A 88 27.85 -25.94 3.85
C THR A 88 27.14 -26.57 5.04
N ASP A 89 27.65 -27.65 5.63
CA ASP A 89 26.94 -28.37 6.68
C ASP A 89 26.73 -27.54 7.96
N ASP A 90 27.72 -26.76 8.40
CA ASP A 90 27.56 -25.85 9.55
C ASP A 90 26.54 -24.73 9.24
N ALA A 91 26.61 -24.15 8.04
CA ALA A 91 25.69 -23.12 7.59
C ALA A 91 24.25 -23.63 7.50
N LEU A 92 24.05 -24.86 7.00
CA LEU A 92 22.74 -25.50 6.97
C LEU A 92 22.19 -25.76 8.37
N LYS A 93 23.03 -26.18 9.31
CA LYS A 93 22.63 -26.36 10.72
C LYS A 93 22.21 -25.02 11.35
N LYS A 94 22.99 -23.96 11.14
CA LYS A 94 22.65 -22.60 11.59
C LYS A 94 21.33 -22.12 10.99
N LEU A 95 21.10 -22.36 9.70
CA LEU A 95 19.83 -22.02 9.05
C LEU A 95 18.65 -22.81 9.61
N SER A 96 18.82 -24.10 9.90
CA SER A 96 17.78 -24.92 10.55
C SER A 96 17.45 -24.37 11.94
N ASN A 97 18.48 -24.16 12.76
CA ASN A 97 18.31 -23.61 14.10
C ASN A 97 17.66 -22.22 14.08
N SER A 98 18.03 -21.37 13.12
CA SER A 98 17.43 -20.05 12.95
C SER A 98 15.94 -20.15 12.58
N ARG A 99 15.57 -21.09 11.70
CA ARG A 99 14.16 -21.35 11.36
C ARG A 99 13.36 -21.87 12.55
N GLU A 100 13.92 -22.83 13.28
CA GLU A 100 13.31 -23.36 14.51
C GLU A 100 13.17 -22.25 15.56
N ASN A 101 14.20 -21.42 15.76
CA ASN A 101 14.13 -20.27 16.65
C ASN A 101 13.14 -19.21 16.18
N HIS A 102 12.96 -19.00 14.88
CA HIS A 102 11.94 -18.10 14.36
C HIS A 102 10.52 -18.67 14.56
N GLN A 103 10.37 -19.99 14.49
CA GLN A 103 9.11 -20.67 14.73
C GLN A 103 8.73 -20.73 16.21
N LEU A 104 9.72 -20.90 17.09
CA LEU A 104 9.54 -20.96 18.55
C LEU A 104 9.64 -19.57 19.20
N GLY A 105 10.28 -18.62 18.54
CA GLY A 105 10.42 -17.26 19.00
C GLY A 105 9.05 -16.65 19.19
N HIS A 106 8.83 -16.04 20.35
CA HIS A 106 7.62 -15.26 20.60
C HIS A 106 7.48 -14.24 19.47
N HIS A 107 6.55 -14.50 18.54
CA HIS A 107 6.18 -13.53 17.54
C HIS A 107 5.89 -12.25 18.29
N ASN A 108 6.67 -11.21 18.02
CA ASN A 108 6.53 -9.93 18.68
C ASN A 108 5.32 -9.20 18.09
N SER A 109 4.16 -9.85 18.20
CA SER A 109 2.88 -9.44 17.68
C SER A 109 2.54 -8.07 18.23
N ALA A 110 2.88 -7.78 19.50
CA ALA A 110 2.71 -6.47 20.09
C ALA A 110 3.45 -5.36 19.32
N ILE A 111 4.73 -5.54 18.98
CA ILE A 111 5.48 -4.55 18.21
C ILE A 111 4.95 -4.45 16.77
N SER A 112 4.65 -5.58 16.11
CA SER A 112 4.08 -5.56 14.75
C SER A 112 2.74 -4.82 14.73
N THR A 113 1.81 -5.18 15.62
CA THR A 113 0.51 -4.54 15.73
C THR A 113 0.64 -3.05 16.07
N PHE A 114 1.62 -2.67 16.90
CA PHE A 114 1.90 -1.25 17.15
C PHE A 114 2.28 -0.49 15.87
N HIS A 115 3.15 -1.07 15.04
CA HIS A 115 3.52 -0.45 13.75
C HIS A 115 2.34 -0.38 12.77
N ASP A 116 1.49 -1.40 12.73
CA ASP A 116 0.29 -1.43 11.89
C ASP A 116 -0.72 -0.36 12.32
N VAL A 117 -0.96 -0.22 13.62
CA VAL A 117 -1.81 0.83 14.20
C VAL A 117 -1.25 2.21 13.87
N ARG A 118 0.07 2.42 14.04
CA ARG A 118 0.71 3.70 13.74
C ARG A 118 0.54 4.08 12.26
N THR A 119 0.78 3.13 11.36
CA THR A 119 0.63 3.34 9.91
C THR A 119 -0.82 3.67 9.55
N SER A 120 -1.77 2.99 10.16
CA SER A 120 -3.20 3.27 9.99
C SER A 120 -3.58 4.67 10.50
N MET A 121 -3.05 5.10 11.65
CA MET A 121 -3.27 6.45 12.17
C MET A 121 -2.67 7.53 11.26
N ASP A 122 -1.48 7.29 10.71
CA ASP A 122 -0.85 8.22 9.77
C ASP A 122 -1.69 8.35 8.48
N ALA A 123 -2.23 7.25 7.96
CA ALA A 123 -3.14 7.28 6.81
C ALA A 123 -4.43 8.08 7.09
N VAL A 124 -5.05 7.85 8.26
CA VAL A 124 -6.24 8.62 8.68
C VAL A 124 -5.93 10.10 8.80
N LYS A 125 -4.76 10.46 9.35
CA LYS A 125 -4.32 11.86 9.47
C LYS A 125 -4.18 12.53 8.10
N ILE A 126 -3.59 11.83 7.13
CA ILE A 126 -3.44 12.34 5.75
C ILE A 126 -4.82 12.59 5.13
N GLU A 127 -5.76 11.66 5.28
CA GLU A 127 -7.11 11.83 4.74
C GLU A 127 -7.85 13.00 5.41
N LEU A 128 -7.70 13.18 6.73
CA LEU A 128 -8.28 14.33 7.44
C LEU A 128 -7.69 15.66 6.94
N GLN A 129 -6.38 15.74 6.71
CA GLN A 129 -5.75 16.93 6.12
C GLN A 129 -6.26 17.19 4.71
N ARG A 130 -6.36 16.16 3.87
CA ARG A 130 -6.89 16.28 2.51
C ARG A 130 -8.32 16.82 2.48
N VAL A 131 -9.19 16.31 3.35
CA VAL A 131 -10.58 16.78 3.46
C VAL A 131 -10.63 18.22 3.94
N ASN A 132 -9.85 18.56 4.97
CA ASN A 132 -9.78 19.91 5.51
C ASN A 132 -9.32 20.93 4.45
N ASP A 133 -8.28 20.61 3.69
CA ASP A 133 -7.74 21.48 2.65
C ASP A 133 -8.74 21.67 1.51
N SER A 134 -9.43 20.60 1.10
CA SER A 134 -10.52 20.65 0.13
C SER A 134 -11.66 21.58 0.58
N MET A 135 -12.11 21.44 1.83
CA MET A 135 -13.17 22.30 2.39
C MET A 135 -12.73 23.77 2.45
N HIS A 136 -11.48 24.03 2.83
CA HIS A 136 -10.94 25.38 2.89
C HIS A 136 -10.91 26.04 1.50
N ILE A 137 -10.44 25.31 0.48
CA ILE A 137 -10.42 25.79 -0.91
C ILE A 137 -11.83 26.04 -1.44
N GLN A 138 -12.81 25.18 -1.11
CA GLN A 138 -14.21 25.38 -1.51
C GLN A 138 -14.83 26.62 -0.85
N GLY A 139 -14.55 26.86 0.44
CA GLY A 139 -15.01 28.05 1.16
C GLY A 139 -14.46 29.36 0.57
N LEU A 140 -13.19 29.37 0.15
CA LEU A 140 -12.57 30.51 -0.53
C LEU A 140 -13.17 30.75 -1.91
N LYS A 141 -13.41 29.69 -2.69
CA LYS A 141 -14.08 29.78 -4.01
C LYS A 141 -15.49 30.35 -3.87
N HIS A 142 -16.27 29.87 -2.89
CA HIS A 142 -17.63 30.36 -2.67
C HIS A 142 -17.66 31.83 -2.26
N SER A 143 -16.78 32.25 -1.34
CA SER A 143 -16.65 33.65 -0.91
C SER A 143 -16.22 34.58 -2.05
N SER A 144 -15.26 34.15 -2.89
CA SER A 144 -14.82 34.90 -4.07
C SER A 144 -15.94 35.08 -5.10
N LEU A 145 -16.73 34.02 -5.36
CA LEU A 145 -17.88 34.08 -6.26
C LEU A 145 -18.98 35.02 -5.75
N LEU A 146 -19.25 35.02 -4.43
CA LEU A 146 -20.18 35.95 -3.82
C LEU A 146 -19.70 37.40 -3.93
N PHE A 147 -18.42 37.66 -3.64
CA PHE A 147 -17.83 39.00 -3.74
C PHE A 147 -17.83 39.53 -5.18
N GLY A 148 -17.50 38.67 -6.16
CA GLY A 148 -17.57 39.01 -7.58
C GLY A 148 -18.98 39.36 -8.06
N ARG A 149 -20.01 38.62 -7.60
CA ARG A 149 -21.42 38.93 -7.91
C ARG A 149 -21.89 40.24 -7.30
N THR A 150 -21.49 40.54 -6.05
CA THR A 150 -21.85 41.81 -5.40
C THR A 150 -21.22 43.02 -6.08
N LEU A 151 -19.96 42.92 -6.51
CA LEU A 151 -19.31 44.01 -7.25
C LEU A 151 -19.96 44.23 -8.61
N ALA A 152 -20.21 43.16 -9.37
CA ALA A 152 -20.87 43.26 -10.68
C ALA A 152 -22.26 43.90 -10.59
N THR A 153 -23.04 43.55 -9.56
CA THR A 153 -24.38 44.11 -9.32
C THR A 153 -24.30 45.59 -8.94
N THR A 154 -23.34 45.97 -8.09
CA THR A 154 -23.15 47.37 -7.65
C THR A 154 -22.68 48.26 -8.80
N THR A 155 -21.74 47.79 -9.62
CA THR A 155 -21.27 48.52 -10.80
C THR A 155 -22.41 48.70 -11.81
N ALA A 156 -23.21 47.65 -12.07
CA ALA A 156 -24.38 47.76 -12.94
C ALA A 156 -25.42 48.77 -12.40
N GLN A 157 -25.67 48.79 -11.09
CA GLN A 157 -26.55 49.78 -10.46
C GLN A 157 -26.00 51.21 -10.55
N MET A 158 -24.69 51.41 -10.41
CA MET A 158 -24.05 52.72 -10.57
C MET A 158 -24.16 53.24 -12.01
N TYR A 159 -23.94 52.38 -13.02
CA TYR A 159 -24.10 52.74 -14.42
C TYR A 159 -25.55 53.09 -14.77
N LEU A 160 -26.54 52.34 -14.26
CA LEU A 160 -27.96 52.63 -14.46
C LEU A 160 -28.38 53.95 -13.80
N ARG A 161 -27.75 54.33 -12.67
CA ARG A 161 -28.04 55.58 -11.96
C ARG A 161 -27.44 56.82 -12.64
N GLN A 162 -26.29 56.70 -13.33
CA GLN A 162 -25.70 57.78 -14.12
C GLN A 162 -26.44 58.03 -15.45
N ALA A 163 -27.14 57.03 -15.98
CA ALA A 163 -27.86 57.13 -17.26
C ALA A 163 -29.21 57.88 -17.19
N ASN A 164 -29.67 58.31 -16.00
CA ASN A 164 -30.93 59.03 -15.78
C ASN A 164 -32.15 58.40 -16.49
N VAL A 165 -32.22 57.07 -16.52
CA VAL A 165 -33.35 56.33 -17.07
C VAL A 165 -34.30 55.98 -15.91
N HIS A 166 -35.49 56.55 -15.90
CA HIS A 166 -36.56 56.14 -14.99
C HIS A 166 -36.90 54.66 -15.20
N PRO A 167 -37.25 53.91 -14.13
CA PRO A 167 -37.55 52.50 -14.25
C PRO A 167 -38.85 52.32 -15.03
N ILE A 168 -38.74 51.86 -16.27
CA ILE A 168 -39.87 51.30 -17.01
C ILE A 168 -40.25 50.01 -16.29
N SER A 169 -41.50 49.92 -15.84
CA SER A 169 -42.06 48.69 -15.30
C SER A 169 -42.03 47.61 -16.38
N SER A 170 -41.00 46.76 -16.36
CA SER A 170 -41.03 45.49 -17.07
C SER A 170 -41.26 44.39 -16.04
N THR A 171 -42.49 43.90 -16.05
CA THR A 171 -42.86 42.59 -15.54
C THR A 171 -41.83 41.56 -15.97
N TRP A 172 -41.13 40.97 -15.02
CA TRP A 172 -40.29 39.80 -15.25
C TRP A 172 -41.18 38.64 -15.72
N PRO A 173 -40.90 37.98 -16.86
CA PRO A 173 -41.46 36.67 -17.12
C PRO A 173 -40.79 35.67 -16.19
N SER A 174 -41.59 35.03 -15.35
CA SER A 174 -41.22 33.78 -14.68
C SER A 174 -41.00 32.72 -15.76
N ASN A 175 -39.74 32.47 -16.12
CA ASN A 175 -39.35 31.28 -16.88
C ASN A 175 -38.72 30.26 -15.93
N ASN A 176 -39.58 29.61 -15.15
CA ASN A 176 -39.41 28.18 -14.92
C ASN A 176 -39.77 27.48 -16.22
N GLN A 177 -38.77 27.08 -17.02
CA GLN A 177 -38.77 25.83 -17.80
C GLN A 177 -37.55 25.71 -18.73
N CYS A 178 -37.06 24.47 -18.79
CA CYS A 178 -36.22 23.87 -19.84
C CYS A 178 -34.73 24.21 -19.88
N LEU A 179 -33.92 23.31 -19.31
CA LEU A 179 -32.84 22.61 -20.04
C LEU A 179 -32.51 21.29 -19.32
N THR A 180 -33.36 20.29 -19.49
CA THR A 180 -32.91 18.90 -19.53
C THR A 180 -32.32 18.62 -20.92
N SER A 181 -31.40 17.67 -20.98
CA SER A 181 -30.80 17.03 -22.17
C SER A 181 -29.62 17.73 -22.85
N GLN A 182 -28.41 17.33 -22.43
CA GLN A 182 -27.34 16.91 -23.36
C GLN A 182 -26.29 16.05 -22.61
N LEU A 183 -26.64 14.76 -22.43
CA LEU A 183 -25.66 13.69 -22.31
C LEU A 183 -25.59 13.02 -23.69
N GLY A 184 -24.41 13.05 -24.30
CA GLY A 184 -24.12 12.41 -25.58
C GLY A 184 -22.68 11.94 -25.62
N TRP A 185 -22.37 10.92 -24.82
CA TRP A 185 -21.17 10.12 -24.98
C TRP A 185 -21.36 9.21 -26.21
N ARG A 186 -20.50 9.34 -27.21
CA ARG A 186 -20.35 8.34 -28.28
C ARG A 186 -19.21 7.41 -27.90
N ALA A 187 -19.53 6.14 -27.79
CA ALA A 187 -18.58 5.03 -27.88
C ALA A 187 -18.48 4.59 -29.35
N THR A 188 -17.25 4.44 -29.82
CA THR A 188 -16.79 3.45 -30.81
C THR A 188 -15.29 3.29 -30.61
#